data_AF-A0A4Q6XUV1-F1
#
_entry.id   AF-A0A4Q6XUV1-F1
#
_cell.length_a   1.000
_cell.length_b   1.000
_cell.length_c   1.000
_cell.angle_alpha   90.00
_cell.angle_beta   90.00
_cell.angle_gamma   90.00
#
_symmetry.space_group_name_H-M   'P 1'
#
loop_
_entity.id
_entity.type
_entity.pdbx_description
1 polymer ?
#
loop_
_entity_poly.entity_id
_entity_poly.type
_entity_poly.pdbx_seq_one_letter_code
_entity_poly.pdbx_strand_id
1 'polypeptide(L)'
;MTEIILWAIGSIVISLIGLLHVRGIFFTTELYPKTRELMDTMKNSELEVDQNSNLWNAWIGFNAGFGVGLLFMGIIGAYMAFQHVELLKTGQVLLVSTVFCSGVFAWIAYRFLIKAAFYALCVPFLCYLVAYILIIINA
;
A
#
# COMPACT_ATOMS: atom_id res chain seq x y z
N MET A 1 11.31 20.31 -10.37
CA MET A 1 10.72 20.43 -9.01
C MET A 1 9.33 19.82 -8.94
N THR A 2 8.48 19.98 -9.97
CA THR A 2 7.16 19.35 -10.06
C THR A 2 7.19 17.84 -9.85
N GLU A 3 8.17 17.16 -10.44
CA GLU A 3 8.39 15.72 -10.32
C GLU A 3 8.66 15.27 -8.88
N ILE A 4 9.44 16.04 -8.12
CA ILE A 4 9.73 15.77 -6.70
C ILE A 4 8.46 15.98 -5.86
N ILE A 5 7.70 17.04 -6.13
CA ILE A 5 6.44 17.34 -5.42
C ILE A 5 5.41 16.22 -5.64
N LEU A 6 5.23 15.77 -6.89
CA LEU A 6 4.33 14.66 -7.20
C LEU A 6 4.76 13.38 -6.49
N TRP A 7 6.06 13.07 -6.50
CA TRP A 7 6.58 11.91 -5.77
C TRP A 7 6.32 12.00 -4.26
N ALA A 8 6.54 13.17 -3.67
CA ALA A 8 6.28 13.42 -2.26
C ALA A 8 4.79 13.26 -1.92
N ILE A 9 3.89 13.81 -2.74
CA ILE A 9 2.44 13.68 -2.57
C ILE A 9 2.03 12.20 -2.63
N GLY A 10 2.48 11.46 -3.65
CA GLY A 10 2.20 10.03 -3.76
C GLY A 10 2.67 9.25 -2.53
N SER A 11 3.85 9.60 -2.02
CA SER A 11 4.47 8.99 -0.84
C SER A 11 3.71 9.28 0.46
N ILE A 12 3.22 10.50 0.64
CA ILE A 12 2.40 10.87 1.78
C ILE A 12 1.05 10.15 1.71
N VAL A 13 0.39 10.17 0.54
CA VAL A 13 -0.92 9.54 0.36
C VAL A 13 -0.86 8.04 0.63
N ILE A 14 0.11 7.31 0.05
CA ILE A 14 0.23 5.87 0.26
C ILE A 14 0.59 5.52 1.71
N SER A 15 1.37 6.37 2.39
CA SER A 15 1.65 6.24 3.83
C SER A 15 0.38 6.37 4.67
N LEU A 16 -0.47 7.36 4.36
CA LEU A 16 -1.73 7.57 5.07
C LEU A 16 -2.69 6.38 4.86
N ILE A 17 -2.77 5.84 3.64
CA ILE A 17 -3.58 4.64 3.36
C ILE A 17 -3.07 3.44 4.16
N GLY A 18 -1.74 3.24 4.21
CA GLY A 18 -1.12 2.19 5.00
C GLY A 18 -1.42 2.33 6.50
N LEU A 19 -1.29 3.54 7.05
CA LEU A 19 -1.62 3.84 8.44
C LEU A 19 -3.10 3.59 8.75
N LEU A 20 -4.01 3.97 7.86
CA LEU A 20 -5.44 3.71 8.02
C LEU A 20 -5.76 2.22 8.00
N HIS A 21 -5.05 1.39 7.21
CA HIS A 21 -5.20 -0.06 7.25
C HIS A 21 -4.73 -0.66 8.58
N VAL A 22 -3.55 -0.24 9.06
CA VAL A 22 -3.02 -0.69 10.36
C VAL A 22 -3.97 -0.27 11.50
N ARG A 23 -4.50 0.96 11.45
CA ARG A 23 -5.53 1.44 12.37
C ARG A 23 -6.80 0.59 12.29
N GLY A 24 -7.25 0.33 11.07
CA GLY A 24 -8.45 -0.42 10.73
C GLY A 24 -8.49 -1.83 11.33
N ILE A 25 -7.32 -2.49 11.40
CA ILE A 25 -7.21 -3.88 11.85
C ILE A 25 -6.85 -4.02 13.35
N PHE A 26 -6.03 -3.15 13.92
CA PHE A 26 -5.56 -3.30 15.32
C PHE A 26 -6.30 -2.41 16.32
N PHE A 27 -6.85 -1.29 15.88
CA PHE A 27 -7.39 -0.26 16.78
C PHE A 27 -8.88 0.02 16.58
N THR A 28 -9.49 -0.58 15.55
CA THR A 28 -10.92 -0.47 15.25
C THR A 28 -11.45 -1.81 14.74
N THR A 29 -12.74 -1.86 14.38
CA THR A 29 -13.37 -3.03 13.76
C THR A 29 -13.77 -2.77 12.31
N GLU A 30 -13.19 -1.75 11.66
CA GLU A 30 -13.56 -1.32 10.30
C GLU A 30 -13.30 -2.40 9.24
N LEU A 31 -12.28 -3.23 9.46
CA LEU A 31 -11.89 -4.32 8.57
C LEU A 31 -12.37 -5.70 9.08
N TYR A 32 -13.23 -5.74 10.09
CA TYR A 32 -13.75 -7.00 10.63
C TYR A 32 -14.98 -7.46 9.84
N PRO A 33 -15.27 -8.78 9.82
CA PRO A 33 -16.56 -9.28 9.37
C PRO A 33 -17.71 -8.58 10.12
N LYS A 34 -18.77 -8.22 9.39
CA LYS A 34 -19.92 -7.50 9.97
C LYS A 34 -20.66 -8.31 11.03
N THR A 35 -20.70 -9.64 10.88
CA THR A 35 -21.40 -10.55 11.79
C THR A 35 -20.43 -11.29 12.69
N ARG A 36 -20.82 -11.49 13.96
CA ARG A 36 -20.03 -12.29 14.91
C ARG A 36 -19.90 -13.74 14.48
N GLU A 37 -20.97 -14.32 13.93
CA GLU A 37 -20.98 -15.69 13.43
C GLU A 37 -19.89 -15.97 12.38
N LEU A 38 -19.69 -15.06 11.42
CA LEU A 38 -18.65 -15.22 10.41
C LEU A 38 -17.25 -15.10 11.04
N MET A 39 -17.07 -14.13 11.94
CA MET A 39 -15.80 -13.99 12.68
C MET A 39 -15.49 -15.24 13.51
N ASP A 40 -16.47 -15.82 14.18
CA ASP A 40 -16.28 -17.04 14.98
C ASP A 40 -15.99 -18.25 14.10
N THR A 41 -16.64 -18.34 12.93
CA THR A 41 -16.33 -19.35 11.91
C THR A 41 -14.89 -19.24 11.42
N MET A 42 -14.41 -18.02 11.13
CA MET A 42 -13.02 -17.77 10.71
C MET A 42 -11.99 -18.15 11.78
N LYS A 43 -12.34 -18.01 13.08
CA LYS A 43 -11.46 -18.39 14.19
C LYS A 43 -11.38 -19.91 14.38
N ASN A 44 -12.45 -20.63 14.02
CA ASN A 44 -12.55 -22.08 14.16
C ASN A 44 -12.19 -22.85 12.87
N SER A 45 -11.86 -22.15 11.79
CA SER A 45 -11.45 -22.76 10.53
C SER A 45 -9.92 -22.79 10.42
N GLU A 46 -9.35 -23.95 10.13
CA GLU A 46 -7.92 -24.11 9.86
C GLU A 46 -7.56 -23.73 8.42
N LEU A 47 -6.30 -23.35 8.19
CA LEU A 47 -5.75 -23.23 6.85
C LEU A 47 -5.19 -24.57 6.38
N GLU A 48 -5.38 -24.90 5.10
CA GLU A 48 -4.82 -26.14 4.52
C GLU A 48 -3.28 -26.19 4.63
N VAL A 49 -2.62 -25.04 4.52
CA VAL A 49 -1.15 -24.94 4.56
C VAL A 49 -0.57 -25.06 5.97
N ASP A 50 -1.35 -24.74 7.01
CA ASP A 50 -0.93 -24.78 8.41
C ASP A 50 -2.16 -24.97 9.31
N GLN A 51 -2.34 -26.19 9.81
CA GLN A 51 -3.43 -26.56 10.71
C GLN A 51 -3.32 -25.89 12.09
N ASN A 52 -2.19 -25.27 12.42
CA ASN A 52 -2.02 -24.50 13.65
C ASN A 52 -2.44 -23.02 13.48
N SER A 53 -2.79 -22.61 12.27
CA SER A 53 -3.26 -21.27 11.95
C SER A 53 -4.71 -21.30 11.46
N ASN A 54 -5.43 -20.22 11.73
CA ASN A 54 -6.82 -20.07 11.34
C ASN A 54 -7.02 -18.90 10.37
N LEU A 55 -8.17 -18.90 9.70
CA LEU A 55 -8.51 -17.87 8.72
C LEU A 55 -8.58 -16.47 9.35
N TRP A 56 -8.93 -16.37 10.63
CA TRP A 56 -8.91 -15.11 11.37
C TRP A 56 -7.49 -14.54 11.50
N ASN A 57 -6.52 -15.33 11.91
CA ASN A 57 -5.12 -14.92 12.03
C ASN A 57 -4.53 -14.53 10.68
N ALA A 58 -4.86 -15.29 9.62
CA ALA A 58 -4.49 -14.93 8.25
C ALA A 58 -5.11 -13.59 7.82
N TRP A 59 -6.39 -13.37 8.10
CA TRP A 59 -7.08 -12.11 7.81
C TRP A 59 -6.40 -10.92 8.48
N ILE A 60 -6.11 -11.02 9.78
CA ILE A 60 -5.39 -9.97 10.51
C ILE A 60 -3.99 -9.77 9.91
N GLY A 61 -3.23 -10.85 9.70
CA GLY A 61 -1.87 -10.82 9.21
C GLY A 61 -1.75 -10.21 7.80
N PHE A 62 -2.61 -10.60 6.86
CA PHE A 62 -2.59 -10.07 5.50
C PHE A 62 -2.99 -8.59 5.44
N ASN A 63 -4.00 -8.17 6.21
CA ASN A 63 -4.38 -6.75 6.28
C ASN A 63 -3.30 -5.89 6.93
N ALA A 64 -2.70 -6.38 8.02
CA ALA A 64 -1.59 -5.71 8.69
C ALA A 64 -0.36 -5.63 7.77
N GLY A 65 0.01 -6.73 7.13
CA GLY A 65 1.13 -6.79 6.18
C GLY A 65 0.94 -5.86 4.98
N PHE A 66 -0.27 -5.82 4.42
CA PHE A 66 -0.62 -4.87 3.36
C PHE A 66 -0.46 -3.42 3.83
N GLY A 67 -1.04 -3.06 4.99
CA GLY A 67 -0.93 -1.71 5.54
C GLY A 67 0.52 -1.29 5.83
N VAL A 68 1.31 -2.19 6.44
CA VAL A 68 2.73 -1.95 6.73
C VAL A 68 3.55 -1.82 5.43
N GLY A 69 3.25 -2.64 4.41
CA GLY A 69 3.91 -2.55 3.11
C GLY A 69 3.68 -1.20 2.42
N LEU A 70 2.43 -0.71 2.43
CA LEU A 70 2.09 0.62 1.92
C LEU A 70 2.80 1.74 2.70
N LEU A 71 2.82 1.62 4.04
CA LEU A 71 3.47 2.59 4.91
C LEU A 71 4.98 2.64 4.68
N PHE A 72 5.64 1.48 4.60
CA PHE A 72 7.07 1.38 4.31
C PHE A 72 7.41 2.03 2.97
N MET A 73 6.67 1.69 1.91
CA MET A 73 6.85 2.25 0.58
C MET A 73 6.73 3.78 0.58
N GLY A 74 5.71 4.32 1.26
CA GLY A 74 5.50 5.75 1.36
C GLY A 74 6.56 6.48 2.19
N ILE A 75 7.02 5.91 3.32
CA ILE A 75 8.10 6.49 4.13
C ILE A 75 9.39 6.57 3.32
N ILE A 76 9.78 5.49 2.64
CA ILE A 76 10.99 5.49 1.80
C ILE A 76 10.85 6.48 0.64
N GLY A 77 9.67 6.54 -0.01
CA GLY A 77 9.40 7.51 -1.07
C GLY A 77 9.50 8.96 -0.60
N ALA A 78 8.95 9.28 0.58
CA ALA A 78 9.02 10.61 1.16
C ALA A 78 10.45 10.97 1.58
N TYR A 79 11.17 10.03 2.18
CA TYR A 79 12.58 10.19 2.54
C TYR A 79 13.44 10.54 1.32
N MET A 80 13.22 9.86 0.19
CA MET A 80 13.90 10.21 -1.06
C MET A 80 13.55 11.61 -1.56
N ALA A 81 12.26 11.96 -1.59
CA ALA A 81 11.84 13.26 -2.10
C ALA A 81 12.34 14.44 -1.25
N PHE A 82 12.49 14.26 0.07
CA PHE A 82 12.92 15.34 0.96
C PHE A 82 14.43 15.37 1.22
N GLN A 83 15.09 14.23 1.30
CA GLN A 83 16.49 14.15 1.76
C GLN A 83 17.45 13.59 0.70
N HIS A 84 16.96 12.86 -0.31
CA HIS A 84 17.81 12.19 -1.32
C HIS A 84 17.30 12.42 -2.75
N VAL A 85 17.11 13.69 -3.12
CA VAL A 85 16.60 14.08 -4.45
C VAL A 85 17.49 13.57 -5.58
N GLU A 86 18.81 13.52 -5.39
CA GLU A 86 19.75 12.94 -6.37
C GLU A 86 19.45 11.46 -6.67
N LEU A 87 19.10 10.68 -5.64
CA LEU A 87 18.69 9.28 -5.81
C LEU A 87 17.37 9.18 -6.56
N LEU A 88 16.45 10.13 -6.35
CA LEU A 88 15.19 10.22 -7.10
C LEU A 88 15.41 10.47 -8.59
N LYS A 89 16.50 11.14 -8.98
CA LYS A 89 16.80 11.44 -10.39
C LYS A 89 17.60 10.35 -11.08
N THR A 90 18.44 9.64 -10.34
CA THR A 90 19.42 8.68 -10.91
C THR A 90 19.06 7.22 -10.66
N GLY A 91 18.30 6.92 -9.60
CA GLY A 91 17.99 5.58 -9.12
C GLY A 91 16.89 4.86 -9.91
N GLN A 92 17.11 4.62 -11.20
CA GLN A 92 16.09 4.07 -12.13
C GLN A 92 15.41 2.78 -11.63
N VAL A 93 16.18 1.84 -11.08
CA VAL A 93 15.63 0.58 -10.55
C VAL A 93 14.61 0.87 -9.45
N LEU A 94 14.93 1.76 -8.51
CA LEU A 94 14.05 2.10 -7.41
C LEU A 94 12.79 2.82 -7.89
N LEU A 95 12.91 3.71 -8.88
CA LEU A 95 11.78 4.42 -9.46
C LEU A 95 10.82 3.46 -10.16
N VAL A 96 11.34 2.61 -11.06
CA VAL A 96 10.55 1.62 -11.80
C VAL A 96 9.90 0.63 -10.85
N SER A 97 10.64 0.12 -9.86
CA SER A 97 10.06 -0.79 -8.85
C SER A 97 8.95 -0.11 -8.05
N THR A 98 9.09 1.17 -7.69
CA THR A 98 8.04 1.92 -6.97
C THR A 98 6.79 2.10 -7.83
N VAL A 99 6.94 2.52 -9.09
CA VAL A 99 5.81 2.67 -10.03
C VAL A 99 5.13 1.31 -10.26
N PHE A 100 5.91 0.26 -10.48
CA PHE A 100 5.38 -1.09 -10.68
C PHE A 100 4.64 -1.60 -9.45
N CYS A 101 5.23 -1.55 -8.27
CA CYS A 101 4.60 -2.01 -7.03
C CYS A 101 3.33 -1.23 -6.70
N SER A 102 3.31 0.10 -6.88
CA SER A 102 2.08 0.89 -6.67
C SER A 102 0.98 0.53 -7.68
N GLY A 103 1.34 0.25 -8.93
CA GLY A 103 0.42 -0.27 -9.93
C GLY A 103 -0.14 -1.66 -9.56
N VAL A 104 0.70 -2.56 -9.05
CA VAL A 104 0.27 -3.88 -8.55
C VAL A 104 -0.68 -3.74 -7.37
N PHE A 105 -0.41 -2.83 -6.43
CA PHE A 105 -1.34 -2.56 -5.32
C PHE A 105 -2.70 -2.05 -5.82
N ALA A 106 -2.72 -1.13 -6.78
CA ALA A 106 -3.96 -0.68 -7.40
C ALA A 106 -4.70 -1.81 -8.11
N TRP A 107 -3.99 -2.70 -8.81
CA TRP A 107 -4.58 -3.88 -9.46
C TRP A 107 -5.16 -4.89 -8.46
N ILE A 108 -4.44 -5.20 -7.38
CA ILE A 108 -4.95 -6.04 -6.28
C ILE A 108 -6.23 -5.40 -5.71
N ALA A 109 -6.21 -4.09 -5.49
CA ALA A 109 -7.36 -3.38 -4.96
C ALA A 109 -8.58 -3.41 -5.89
N TYR A 110 -8.36 -3.29 -7.20
CA TYR A 110 -9.40 -3.44 -8.21
C TYR A 110 -10.02 -4.85 -8.19
N ARG A 111 -9.20 -5.89 -8.03
CA ARG A 111 -9.64 -7.27 -8.18
C ARG A 111 -10.21 -7.90 -6.91
N PHE A 112 -9.64 -7.57 -5.75
CA PHE A 112 -9.88 -8.31 -4.51
C PHE A 112 -10.33 -7.44 -3.33
N LEU A 113 -10.16 -6.11 -3.41
CA LEU A 113 -10.50 -5.22 -2.32
C LEU A 113 -11.76 -4.38 -2.62
N ILE A 114 -12.12 -3.53 -1.66
CA ILE A 114 -13.24 -2.59 -1.79
C ILE A 114 -12.93 -1.49 -2.81
N LYS A 115 -13.97 -1.01 -3.51
CA LYS A 115 -13.85 0.06 -4.52
C LYS A 115 -13.14 1.32 -4.00
N ALA A 116 -13.38 1.69 -2.75
CA ALA A 116 -12.73 2.83 -2.12
C ALA A 116 -11.20 2.68 -2.07
N ALA A 117 -10.70 1.47 -1.80
CA ALA A 117 -9.27 1.18 -1.78
C ALA A 117 -8.64 1.31 -3.17
N PHE A 118 -9.35 0.85 -4.22
CA PHE A 118 -8.89 1.02 -5.60
C PHE A 118 -8.68 2.49 -5.97
N TYR A 119 -9.70 3.33 -5.77
CA TYR A 119 -9.59 4.76 -6.10
C TYR A 119 -8.51 5.44 -5.27
N ALA A 120 -8.40 5.10 -3.98
CA ALA A 120 -7.37 5.65 -3.11
C ALA A 120 -5.94 5.28 -3.57
N LEU A 121 -5.73 4.05 -4.06
CA LEU A 121 -4.41 3.57 -4.53
C LEU A 121 -4.06 4.03 -5.95
N CYS A 122 -5.05 4.39 -6.78
CA CYS A 122 -4.77 5.03 -8.06
C CYS A 122 -4.11 6.41 -7.91
N VAL A 123 -4.42 7.16 -6.85
CA VAL A 123 -3.83 8.48 -6.59
C VAL A 123 -2.30 8.42 -6.49
N PRO A 124 -1.70 7.65 -5.54
CA PRO A 124 -0.24 7.57 -5.44
C PRO A 124 0.38 6.92 -6.67
N PHE A 125 -0.27 5.93 -7.30
CA PHE A 125 0.23 5.33 -8.54
C PHE A 125 0.38 6.37 -9.66
N LEU A 126 -0.65 7.19 -9.91
CA LEU A 126 -0.60 8.24 -10.93
C LEU A 126 0.43 9.32 -10.58
N CYS A 127 0.55 9.69 -9.30
CA CYS A 127 1.60 10.60 -8.83
C CYS A 127 3.00 10.07 -9.15
N TYR A 128 3.28 8.79 -8.82
CA TYR A 128 4.57 8.17 -9.10
C TYR A 128 4.83 8.02 -10.60
N LEU A 129 3.83 7.60 -11.37
CA LEU A 129 3.96 7.43 -12.81
C LEU A 129 4.28 8.75 -13.51
N VAL A 130 3.52 9.81 -13.21
CA VAL A 130 3.74 11.14 -13.80
C VAL A 130 5.08 11.71 -13.34
N ALA A 131 5.43 11.59 -12.05
CA ALA A 131 6.73 12.00 -11.54
C ALA A 131 7.88 11.30 -12.29
N TYR A 132 7.79 9.99 -12.46
CA TYR A 132 8.80 9.20 -13.18
C TYR A 132 8.94 9.62 -14.65
N ILE A 133 7.82 9.82 -15.35
CA ILE A 133 7.83 10.31 -16.74
C ILE A 133 8.53 11.67 -16.84
N LEU A 134 8.22 12.59 -15.91
CA LEU A 134 8.86 13.91 -15.86
C LEU A 134 10.36 13.83 -15.54
N ILE A 135 10.78 12.90 -14.68
CA ILE A 135 12.20 12.68 -14.39
C ILE A 135 12.94 12.26 -15.65
N ILE A 136 12.39 11.33 -16.43
CA ILE A 136 13.02 10.86 -17.68
C ILE A 136 13.08 11.96 -18.73
N ILE A 137 12.00 12.72 -18.91
CA ILE A 137 11.94 13.78 -19.95
C ILE A 137 12.94 14.92 -19.65
N ASN A 138 13.18 15.20 -18.37
CA ASN A 138 14.07 16.29 -17.93
C ASN A 138 15.50 15.83 -17.60
N ALA A 139 15.82 14.55 -17.82
CA ALA A 139 17.17 13.99 -17.66
C ALA A 139 18.03 14.28 -18.89
#